data_AF-A0A4U6N2G9-F1
#
_entry.id   AF-A0A4U6N2G9-F1
#
_cell.length_a   1.000
_cell.length_b   1.000
_cell.length_c   1.000
_cell.angle_alpha   90.00
_cell.angle_beta   90.00
_cell.angle_gamma   90.00
#
_symmetry.space_group_name_H-M   'P 1'
#
loop_
_entity.id
_entity.type
_entity.pdbx_description
1 polymer ?
#
loop_
_entity_poly.entity_id
_entity_poly.type
_entity_poly.pdbx_seq_one_letter_code
_entity_poly.pdbx_strand_id
1 'polypeptide(L)' 'MIEAIGLPRNRFCIGVQWHPEQDPTETSLFDAFVRAAREQQLARALQNPVPSGFEDAGLEAR' A
#
# COMPACT_ATOMS: atom_id res chain seq x y z
N MET A 1 -26.32 13.50 10.81
CA MET A 1 -25.14 14.06 10.13
C MET A 1 -24.40 12.90 9.48
N ILE A 2 -23.89 13.06 8.26
CA ILE A 2 -23.04 12.05 7.62
C ILE A 2 -21.59 12.46 7.88
N GLU A 3 -20.81 11.58 8.50
CA GLU A 3 -19.45 11.89 8.97
C GLU A 3 -18.36 11.21 8.14
N ALA A 4 -18.69 10.13 7.44
CA ALA A 4 -17.79 9.41 6.56
C ALA A 4 -18.49 8.91 5.29
N ILE A 5 -17.74 8.85 4.19
CA ILE A 5 -18.18 8.31 2.90
C ILE A 5 -17.09 7.40 2.35
N GLY A 6 -17.47 6.21 1.87
CA GLY A 6 -16.57 5.25 1.23
C GLY A 6 -16.91 5.02 -0.24
N LEU A 7 -15.95 4.47 -1.01
CA LEU A 7 -16.15 4.03 -2.39
C LEU A 7 -15.87 2.53 -2.53
N PRO A 8 -16.89 1.65 -2.53
CA PRO A 8 -16.71 0.19 -2.46
C PRO A 8 -15.90 -0.44 -3.59
N ARG A 9 -15.79 0.24 -4.74
CA ARG A 9 -15.03 -0.23 -5.90
C ARG A 9 -13.52 -0.04 -5.77
N ASN A 10 -13.06 0.69 -4.75
CA ASN A 10 -11.65 0.92 -4.49
C ASN A 10 -11.19 0.01 -3.35
N ARG A 11 -9.96 -0.50 -3.44
CA ARG A 11 -9.36 -1.36 -2.39
C ARG A 11 -9.35 -0.67 -1.02
N PHE A 12 -9.10 0.64 -1.02
CA PHE A 12 -9.25 1.51 0.13
C PHE A 12 -9.57 2.92 -0.35
N CYS A 13 -10.71 3.47 0.11
CA CYS A 13 -11.11 4.84 -0.16
C CYS A 13 -12.18 5.25 0.86
N ILE A 14 -11.85 6.24 1.68
CA ILE A 14 -12.73 6.83 2.68
C ILE A 14 -12.43 8.32 2.78
N GLY A 15 -13.46 9.15 2.87
CA GLY A 15 -13.39 10.56 3.26
C GLY A 15 -14.13 10.75 4.57
N VAL A 16 -13.56 11.52 5.48
CA VAL A 16 -14.09 11.79 6.82
C VAL A 16 -14.18 13.30 7.04
N GLN A 17 -15.15 13.77 7.85
CA GLN A 17 -15.26 15.18 8.20
C GLN A 17 -14.45 15.56 9.45
N TRP A 18 -14.29 14.63 10.39
CA TRP A 18 -13.44 14.88 11.56
C TRP A 18 -11.96 14.86 11.17
N HIS A 19 -11.12 15.35 12.08
CA HIS A 19 -9.68 15.39 11.93
C HIS A 19 -9.05 14.26 12.76
N PRO A 20 -8.91 13.02 12.22
CA PRO A 20 -8.32 11.89 12.95
C PRO A 20 -6.87 12.14 13.37
N GLU A 21 -6.19 13.12 12.77
CA GLU A 21 -4.84 13.54 13.13
C GLU A 21 -4.74 14.33 14.45
N GLN A 22 -5.86 14.84 14.98
CA GLN A 22 -5.86 15.65 16.21
C GLN A 22 -5.67 14.81 17.47
N ASP A 23 -6.12 13.56 17.45
CA ASP A 23 -5.86 12.60 18.52
C ASP A 23 -4.75 11.63 18.08
N PRO A 24 -3.54 11.72 18.67
CA PRO A 24 -2.43 10.84 18.28
C PRO A 24 -2.68 9.36 18.62
N THR A 25 -3.72 9.04 19.39
CA THR A 25 -4.13 7.67 19.69
C THR A 25 -5.10 7.11 18.65
N GLU A 26 -5.71 7.95 17.80
CA GLU A 26 -6.65 7.56 16.75
C GLU A 26 -5.93 7.15 15.45
N THR A 27 -5.09 6.11 15.53
CA THR A 27 -4.28 5.68 14.37
C THR A 27 -5.02 4.78 13.39
N SER A 28 -6.20 4.28 13.75
CA SER A 28 -6.86 3.18 13.05
C SER A 28 -7.10 3.42 11.55
N LEU A 29 -7.48 4.65 11.16
CA LEU A 29 -7.71 5.02 9.76
C LEU A 29 -6.39 5.07 8.97
N PHE A 30 -5.33 5.59 9.59
CA PHE A 30 -3.99 5.62 9.01
C PHE A 30 -3.39 4.22 8.89
N ASP A 31 -3.55 3.39 9.91
CA ASP A 31 -3.08 2.00 9.91
C ASP A 31 -3.76 1.19 8.80
N ALA A 32 -5.07 1.37 8.61
CA ALA A 32 -5.80 0.74 7.52
C ALA A 32 -5.33 1.23 6.14
N PHE A 33 -5.05 2.52 5.99
CA PHE A 33 -4.49 3.09 4.75
C PHE A 33 -3.11 2.52 4.44
N VAL A 34 -2.20 2.48 5.42
CA VAL A 34 -0.84 1.93 5.27
C VAL A 34 -0.89 0.45 4.92
N ARG A 35 -1.76 -0.32 5.57
CA ARG A 35 -1.96 -1.74 5.23
C ARG A 35 -2.39 -1.92 3.77
N ALA A 36 -3.41 -1.18 3.33
CA ALA A 36 -3.89 -1.25 1.95
C ALA A 36 -2.82 -0.82 0.92
N ALA A 37 -2.00 0.17 1.26
CA ALA A 37 -0.89 0.61 0.41
C ALA A 37 0.18 -0.48 0.25
N ARG A 38 0.53 -1.19 1.34
CA ARG A 38 1.46 -2.33 1.30
C ARG A 38 0.94 -3.48 0.46
N GLU A 39 -0.32 -3.86 0.65
CA GLU A 39 -0.98 -4.89 -0.18
C GLU A 39 -0.97 -4.51 -1.67
N GLN A 40 -1.21 -3.22 -1.97
CA GLN A 40 -1.17 -2.72 -3.33
C GLN A 40 0.24 -2.74 -3.93
N GLN A 41 1.27 -2.43 -3.15
CA GLN A 41 2.66 -2.54 -3.58
C GLN A 41 3.01 -4.00 -3.91
N LEU A 42 2.62 -4.96 -3.07
CA LEU A 42 2.84 -6.39 -3.30
C LEU A 42 2.13 -6.86 -4.57
N ALA A 43 0.85 -6.47 -4.74
CA ALA A 43 0.09 -6.81 -5.94
C ALA A 43 0.75 -6.27 -7.22
N ARG A 44 1.30 -5.05 -7.18
CA ARG A 44 2.04 -4.47 -8.32
C ARG A 44 3.34 -5.22 -8.62
N ALA A 45 4.10 -5.60 -7.61
CA ALA A 45 5.35 -6.35 -7.78
C ALA A 45 5.12 -7.73 -8.42
N LEU A 46 4.04 -8.41 -8.04
CA LEU A 46 3.63 -9.68 -8.64
C LEU A 46 3.16 -9.54 -10.10
N GLN A 47 2.57 -8.39 -10.44
CA GLN A 47 2.08 -8.10 -11.80
C GLN A 47 3.18 -7.70 -12.76
N ASN A 48 4.26 -7.10 -12.27
CA ASN A 48 5.41 -6.71 -13.08
C ASN A 48 6.69 -7.31 -12.48
N PRO A 49 6.91 -8.64 -12.64
CA PRO A 49 8.12 -9.26 -12.16
C PRO A 49 9.33 -8.59 -12.85
N VAL A 50 10.34 -8.26 -12.05
CA VAL A 50 11.65 -7.79 -12.57
C VAL A 50 12.09 -8.79 -13.64
N PRO A 51 12.48 -8.35 -14.85
CA PRO A 51 12.98 -9.27 -15.87
C PRO A 51 14.15 -10.05 -15.27
N SER A 52 14.06 -11.37 -15.34
CA SER A 52 15.02 -12.35 -14.83
C SER A 52 16.32 -12.33 -15.63
N GLY A 53 17.00 -11.18 -15.63
CA GLY A 53 18.26 -10.91 -16.31
C GLY A 53 19.33 -10.50 -15.31
N PHE A 54 19.57 -11.33 -14.31
CA PHE A 54 20.86 -11.38 -13.63
C PHE A 54 21.43 -12.77 -13.93
N GLU A 55 21.96 -12.92 -15.15
CA GLU A 55 22.82 -14.04 -15.48
C GLU A 55 24.06 -13.96 -14.57
N ASP A 56 24.33 -15.08 -13.90
CA ASP A 56 25.55 -15.36 -13.16
C ASP A 56 26.74 -15.14 -14.11
N ALA A 57 27.34 -13.95 -14.04
CA ALA A 57 28.57 -13.66 -14.76
C ALA A 57 29.66 -14.50 -14.09
N GLY A 58 29.84 -15.70 -14.66
CA GLY A 58 30.79 -16.71 -14.22
C GLY A 58 32.13 -16.08 -13.86
N LEU A 59 32.50 -16.24 -12.60
CA LEU A 59 33.84 -15.98 -12.11
C LEU A 59 34.78 -17.06 -12.68
N GLU A 60 35.19 -16.91 -13.94
CA GLU A 60 36.33 -17.65 -14.44
C GLU A 60 37.60 -17.07 -13.81
N ALA A 61 38.04 -17.73 -12.73
CA ALA A 61 39.38 -17.59 -12.21
C ALA A 61 40.38 -17.99 -13.30
N ARG A 62 41.11 -17.00 -13.82
CA ARG A 62 42.34 -17.18 -14.58
C ARG A 62 43.52 -16.68 -13.76
#